data_AF-A0A8J2J1S1-F1
#
_entry.id   AF-A0A8J2J1S1-F1
#
_cell.length_a   1.000
_cell.length_b   1.000
_cell.length_c   1.000
_cell.angle_alpha   90.00
_cell.angle_beta   90.00
_cell.angle_gamma   90.00
#
_symmetry.space_group_name_H-M   'P 1'
#
loop_
_entity.id
_entity.type
_entity.pdbx_description
1 polymer ?
#
loop_
_entity_poly.entity_id
_entity_poly.type
_entity_poly.pdbx_seq_one_letter_code
_entity_poly.pdbx_strand_id
1 'polypeptide(L)'
;MAPHKVNFITGNANKLTEVKAILEPEIEVLSQPIDLEEVQGTLEGVTEYKCRRAAELVKGPVLVEDTALCYNALNGLPGVYMQVEIASAEAVCTFGYCAGPGEEVIIFQGRCPGKIVLPRGPPAFGWDAIFEYEGQTFAEMDKTEKNKISHRSRALAKLQAWFKDQQ
;
A
#
# COMPACT_ATOMS: atom_id res chain seq x y z
N MET A 1 -8.96 -5.04 23.02
CA MET A 1 -9.57 -3.84 22.42
C MET A 1 -8.60 -3.26 21.43
N ALA A 2 -9.02 -3.14 20.17
CA ALA A 2 -8.20 -2.51 19.15
C ALA A 2 -8.02 -1.01 19.46
N PRO A 3 -6.83 -0.44 19.24
CA PRO A 3 -6.60 0.96 19.55
C PRO A 3 -7.38 1.87 18.60
N HIS A 4 -7.99 2.93 19.14
CA HIS A 4 -8.63 3.99 18.34
C HIS A 4 -7.62 4.89 17.60
N LYS A 5 -6.33 4.57 17.69
CA LYS A 5 -5.23 5.40 17.23
C LYS A 5 -4.03 4.54 16.80
N VAL A 6 -3.48 4.84 15.63
CA VAL A 6 -2.31 4.13 15.09
C VAL A 6 -1.23 5.11 14.62
N ASN A 7 0.03 4.74 14.82
CA ASN A 7 1.16 5.48 14.26
C ASN A 7 1.46 4.91 12.86
N PHE A 8 1.04 5.64 11.83
CA PHE A 8 1.35 5.31 10.45
C PHE A 8 2.77 5.76 10.09
N ILE A 9 3.63 4.80 9.82
CA ILE A 9 5.04 5.04 9.54
C ILE A 9 5.19 5.37 8.06
N THR A 10 5.25 6.67 7.77
CA THR A 10 5.42 7.17 6.41
C THR A 10 6.00 8.58 6.41
N GLY A 11 6.89 8.85 5.47
CA GLY A 11 7.28 10.21 5.07
C GLY A 11 6.51 10.71 3.84
N ASN A 12 5.65 9.89 3.23
CA ASN A 12 4.96 10.22 1.99
C ASN A 12 3.59 10.84 2.26
N ALA A 13 3.47 12.14 1.96
CA ALA A 13 2.24 12.91 2.17
C ALA A 13 1.04 12.35 1.39
N ASN A 14 1.23 11.85 0.16
CA ASN A 14 0.15 11.27 -0.63
C ASN A 14 -0.38 9.97 -0.02
N LYS A 15 0.52 9.08 0.45
CA LYS A 15 0.13 7.87 1.20
C LYS A 15 -0.67 8.24 2.45
N LEU A 16 -0.18 9.22 3.22
CA LEU A 16 -0.87 9.69 4.42
C LEU A 16 -2.27 10.22 4.10
N THR A 17 -2.41 11.05 3.05
CA THR A 17 -3.72 11.55 2.62
C THR A 17 -4.67 10.43 2.24
N GLU A 18 -4.22 9.44 1.47
CA GLU A 18 -5.08 8.31 1.09
C GLU A 18 -5.48 7.44 2.29
N VAL A 19 -4.54 7.12 3.18
CA VAL A 19 -4.81 6.32 4.38
C VAL A 19 -5.78 7.03 5.33
N LYS A 20 -5.59 8.33 5.57
CA LYS A 20 -6.51 9.13 6.39
C LYS A 20 -7.91 9.18 5.82
N ALA A 21 -8.03 9.42 4.52
CA ALA A 21 -9.33 9.48 3.85
C ALA A 21 -10.12 8.16 3.94
N ILE A 22 -9.46 7.05 4.25
CA ILE A 22 -10.08 5.72 4.35
C ILE A 22 -10.33 5.31 5.80
N LEU A 23 -9.40 5.62 6.71
CA LEU A 23 -9.45 5.15 8.10
C LEU A 23 -10.12 6.11 9.09
N GLU A 24 -10.11 7.42 8.82
CA GLU A 24 -10.71 8.42 9.70
C GLU A 24 -12.19 8.65 9.35
N PRO A 25 -13.06 8.91 10.34
CA PRO A 25 -12.76 9.15 11.77
C PRO A 25 -12.70 7.89 12.65
N GLU A 26 -12.94 6.70 12.11
CA GLU A 26 -13.05 5.46 12.91
C GLU A 26 -11.74 5.08 13.62
N ILE A 27 -10.59 5.33 12.99
CA ILE A 27 -9.25 5.08 13.52
C ILE A 27 -8.40 6.34 13.29
N GLU A 28 -7.93 6.98 14.36
CA GLU A 28 -7.05 8.16 14.28
C GLU A 28 -5.68 7.77 13.72
N VAL A 29 -5.23 8.45 12.66
CA VAL A 29 -3.96 8.16 12.00
C VAL A 29 -2.92 9.24 12.33
N LEU A 30 -1.92 8.89 13.12
CA LEU A 30 -0.75 9.74 13.34
C LEU A 30 0.34 9.46 12.33
N SER A 31 0.83 10.48 11.64
CA SER A 31 2.01 10.35 10.81
C SER A 31 3.27 10.33 11.68
N GLN A 32 4.11 9.31 11.53
CA GLN A 32 5.46 9.29 12.10
C GLN A 32 6.49 8.96 11.01
N PRO A 33 7.35 9.92 10.59
CA PRO A 33 8.36 9.70 9.56
C PRO A 33 9.59 9.04 10.18
N ILE A 34 9.46 7.77 10.56
CA ILE A 34 10.60 6.96 11.03
C ILE A 34 11.27 6.33 9.82
N ASP A 35 12.59 6.50 9.73
CA ASP A 35 13.41 5.85 8.72
C ASP A 35 13.60 4.38 9.11
N LEU A 36 13.14 3.47 8.24
CA LEU A 36 13.22 2.04 8.43
C LEU A 36 14.07 1.45 7.33
N GLU A 37 14.85 0.42 7.66
CA GLU A 37 15.68 -0.28 6.69
C GLU A 37 14.84 -0.92 5.58
N GLU A 38 15.25 -0.68 4.33
CA GLU A 38 14.67 -1.27 3.12
C GLU A 38 15.29 -2.64 2.85
N VAL A 39 14.75 -3.67 3.52
CA VAL A 39 15.18 -5.06 3.36
C VAL A 39 14.63 -5.71 2.09
N GLN A 40 15.33 -6.72 1.58
CA GLN A 40 14.90 -7.51 0.43
C GLN A 40 14.12 -8.75 0.89
N GLY A 41 13.08 -9.14 0.17
CA GLY A 41 12.28 -10.32 0.49
C GLY A 41 10.96 -10.36 -0.27
N THR A 42 10.04 -11.22 0.19
CA THR A 42 8.63 -11.14 -0.23
C THR A 42 8.00 -9.86 0.31
N LEU A 43 6.95 -9.36 -0.35
CA LEU A 43 6.29 -8.14 0.09
C LEU A 43 5.79 -8.27 1.54
N GLU A 44 5.23 -9.43 1.89
CA GLU A 44 4.77 -9.75 3.24
C GLU A 44 5.92 -9.77 4.24
N GLY A 45 7.04 -10.42 3.90
CA GLY A 45 8.21 -10.51 4.80
C GLY A 45 8.88 -9.17 5.04
N VAL A 46 8.95 -8.32 4.01
CA VAL A 46 9.46 -6.95 4.12
C VAL A 46 8.55 -6.12 5.04
N THR A 47 7.23 -6.17 4.81
CA THR A 47 6.25 -5.44 5.64
C THR A 47 6.27 -5.93 7.08
N GLU A 48 6.38 -7.24 7.31
CA GLU A 48 6.46 -7.82 8.64
C GLU A 48 7.71 -7.34 9.38
N TYR A 49 8.88 -7.40 8.74
CA TYR A 49 10.13 -6.93 9.33
C TYR A 49 10.04 -5.45 9.71
N LYS A 50 9.61 -4.60 8.78
CA LYS A 50 9.47 -3.16 9.01
C LYS A 50 8.47 -2.86 10.12
N CYS A 51 7.35 -3.57 10.17
CA CYS A 51 6.33 -3.39 11.21
C CYS A 51 6.89 -3.75 12.61
N ARG A 52 7.64 -4.84 12.74
CA ARG A 52 8.31 -5.20 14.00
C ARG A 52 9.33 -4.13 14.43
N ARG A 53 10.17 -3.67 13.50
CA ARG A 53 11.15 -2.59 13.79
C ARG A 53 10.47 -1.30 14.22
N ALA A 54 9.41 -0.90 13.52
CA ALA A 54 8.60 0.26 13.89
C ALA A 54 8.03 0.14 15.30
N ALA A 55 7.46 -1.02 15.64
CA ALA A 55 6.87 -1.25 16.96
C ALA A 55 7.90 -1.08 18.08
N GLU A 56 9.13 -1.57 17.89
CA GLU A 56 10.23 -1.41 18.85
C GLU A 56 10.64 0.05 19.07
N LEU A 57 10.65 0.86 18.00
CA LEU A 57 11.02 2.27 18.05
C LEU A 57 9.91 3.13 18.67
N VAL A 58 8.66 2.90 18.27
CA VAL A 58 7.49 3.68 18.70
C VAL A 58 7.02 3.26 20.09
N LYS A 59 7.21 2.00 20.48
CA LYS A 59 6.72 1.41 21.73
C LYS A 59 5.20 1.54 21.87
N GLY A 60 4.48 1.27 20.78
CA GLY A 60 3.02 1.32 20.74
C GLY A 60 2.47 0.86 19.38
N PRO A 61 1.17 1.07 19.13
CA PRO A 61 0.52 0.62 17.91
C PRO A 61 1.11 1.29 16.67
N VAL A 62 1.55 0.48 15.71
CA VAL A 62 2.13 0.94 14.45
C VAL A 62 1.40 0.35 13.25
N LEU A 63 1.39 1.13 12.18
CA LEU A 63 0.93 0.72 10.87
C LEU A 63 2.05 1.02 9.87
N VAL A 64 2.45 0.02 9.09
CA VAL A 64 3.45 0.14 8.02
C VAL A 64 2.83 -0.27 6.70
N GLU A 65 3.24 0.36 5.59
CA GLU A 65 2.75 0.05 4.25
C GLU A 65 3.90 -0.17 3.26
N ASP A 66 3.87 -1.30 2.57
CA ASP A 66 4.65 -1.53 1.35
C ASP A 66 3.74 -1.70 0.14
N THR A 67 4.17 -1.14 -0.99
CA THR A 67 3.43 -1.16 -2.24
C THR A 67 4.34 -1.69 -3.35
N ALA A 68 3.84 -2.64 -4.13
CA ALA A 68 4.53 -3.19 -5.29
C ALA A 68 3.66 -3.12 -6.53
N LEU A 69 4.31 -2.92 -7.68
CA LEU A 69 3.72 -3.10 -8.99
C LEU A 69 4.33 -4.35 -9.61
N CYS A 70 3.55 -5.42 -9.70
CA CYS A 70 3.99 -6.74 -10.12
C CYS A 70 3.67 -6.96 -11.60
N TYR A 71 4.68 -7.31 -12.40
CA TYR A 71 4.54 -7.59 -13.82
C TYR A 71 4.45 -9.11 -14.00
N ASN A 72 3.36 -9.61 -14.58
CA ASN A 72 3.21 -11.06 -14.75
C ASN A 72 4.16 -11.64 -15.81
N ALA A 73 4.66 -10.81 -16.73
CA ALA A 73 5.24 -11.25 -18.00
C ALA A 73 6.78 -11.22 -18.09
N LEU A 74 7.55 -10.95 -17.02
CA LEU A 74 8.97 -10.61 -17.20
C LEU A 74 9.95 -11.67 -16.71
N ASN A 75 9.78 -12.88 -17.26
CA ASN A 75 10.81 -13.92 -17.25
C ASN A 75 11.70 -13.83 -18.52
N GLY A 76 12.31 -12.65 -18.77
CA GLY A 76 13.26 -12.42 -19.87
C GLY A 76 13.00 -11.23 -20.81
N LEU A 77 12.09 -10.31 -20.49
CA LEU A 77 11.67 -9.19 -21.35
C LEU A 77 11.86 -7.82 -20.67
N PRO A 78 11.87 -6.69 -21.43
CA PRO A 78 11.49 -6.54 -22.84
C PRO A 78 12.57 -6.98 -23.85
N GLY A 79 13.74 -7.44 -23.41
CA GLY A 79 14.85 -7.72 -24.31
C GLY A 79 15.20 -6.46 -25.12
N VAL A 80 15.51 -6.60 -26.41
CA VAL A 80 15.87 -5.47 -27.29
C VAL A 80 14.68 -4.73 -27.91
N TYR A 81 13.43 -5.13 -27.60
CA TYR A 81 12.24 -4.60 -28.26
C TYR A 81 11.53 -3.56 -27.40
N MET A 82 11.73 -2.30 -27.78
CA MET A 82 11.09 -1.12 -27.20
C MET A 82 9.66 -0.95 -27.72
N GLN A 83 8.76 -1.90 -27.46
CA GLN A 83 7.30 -1.71 -27.55
C GLN A 83 6.64 -2.57 -26.47
N VAL A 84 6.38 -1.97 -25.31
CA VAL A 84 5.64 -2.58 -24.19
C VAL A 84 4.18 -2.75 -24.64
N GLU A 85 3.89 -3.82 -25.37
CA GLU A 85 2.52 -4.28 -25.55
C GLU A 85 1.99 -4.75 -24.19
N ILE A 86 1.02 -4.00 -23.66
CA ILE A 86 0.01 -4.37 -22.64
C ILE A 86 0.41 -5.58 -21.77
N ALA A 87 1.42 -5.40 -20.92
CA ALA A 87 1.75 -6.42 -19.94
C ALA A 87 0.67 -6.41 -18.86
N SER A 88 0.02 -7.55 -18.61
CA SER A 88 -0.83 -7.70 -17.44
C SER A 88 0.03 -7.47 -16.19
N ALA A 89 -0.47 -6.65 -15.28
CA ALA A 89 0.20 -6.31 -14.04
C ALA A 89 -0.80 -6.35 -12.89
N GLU A 90 -0.28 -6.37 -11.67
CA GLU A 90 -1.06 -6.27 -10.46
C GLU A 90 -0.42 -5.24 -9.53
N ALA A 91 -1.23 -4.29 -9.09
CA ALA A 91 -0.84 -3.42 -7.99
C ALA A 91 -1.15 -4.14 -6.67
N VAL A 92 -0.16 -4.25 -5.79
CA VAL A 92 -0.26 -4.93 -4.50
C VAL A 92 0.12 -3.97 -3.40
N CYS A 93 -0.74 -3.81 -2.40
CA CYS A 93 -0.47 -3.05 -1.18
C CYS A 93 -0.56 -4.01 0.01
N THR A 94 0.46 -4.01 0.85
CA THR A 94 0.51 -4.79 2.08
C THR A 94 0.66 -3.83 3.25
N PHE A 95 -0.30 -3.88 4.19
CA PHE A 95 -0.20 -3.22 5.48
C PHE A 95 0.19 -4.22 6.55
N GLY A 96 1.11 -3.83 7.42
CA GLY A 96 1.43 -4.53 8.65
C GLY A 96 0.98 -3.71 9.84
N TYR A 97 0.17 -4.31 10.70
CA TYR A 97 -0.21 -3.75 11.99
C TYR A 97 0.47 -4.53 13.11
N CYS A 98 0.98 -3.82 14.11
CA CYS A 98 1.51 -4.40 15.34
C CYS A 98 1.06 -3.55 16.53
N ALA A 99 0.53 -4.18 17.58
CA ALA A 99 0.03 -3.49 18.76
C ALA A 99 1.15 -2.92 19.65
N GLY A 100 2.36 -3.49 19.57
CA GLY A 100 3.53 -3.03 20.31
C GLY A 100 4.68 -4.04 20.28
N PRO A 101 5.81 -3.71 20.93
CA PRO A 101 6.98 -4.60 20.96
C PRO A 101 6.63 -6.00 21.48
N GLY A 102 7.01 -7.03 20.72
CA GLY A 102 6.78 -8.44 21.08
C GLY A 102 5.40 -9.00 20.69
N GLU A 103 4.49 -8.14 20.21
CA GLU A 103 3.19 -8.57 19.70
C GLU A 103 3.28 -9.11 18.28
N GLU A 104 2.32 -9.97 17.91
CA GLU A 104 2.23 -10.50 16.55
C GLU A 104 1.99 -9.38 15.53
N VAL A 105 2.60 -9.51 14.34
CA VAL A 105 2.30 -8.64 13.21
C VAL A 105 1.17 -9.23 12.40
N ILE A 106 0.15 -8.42 12.15
CA ILE A 106 -1.01 -8.80 11.36
C ILE A 106 -0.91 -8.15 10.00
N ILE A 107 -0.99 -8.97 8.96
CA ILE A 107 -0.81 -8.56 7.57
C ILE A 107 -2.15 -8.42 6.86
N PHE A 108 -2.35 -7.29 6.18
CA PHE A 108 -3.51 -7.01 5.34
C PHE A 108 -3.05 -6.68 3.92
N GLN A 109 -3.40 -7.55 2.98
CA GLN A 109 -3.00 -7.35 1.59
C GLN A 109 -4.19 -7.06 0.68
N GLY A 110 -4.07 -6.03 -0.13
CA GLY A 110 -5.00 -5.67 -1.19
C GLY A 110 -4.31 -5.75 -2.54
N ARG A 111 -5.02 -6.28 -3.53
CA ARG A 111 -4.54 -6.52 -4.88
C ARG A 111 -5.49 -5.92 -5.88
N CYS A 112 -4.97 -5.29 -6.93
CA CYS A 112 -5.75 -4.68 -8.01
C CYS A 112 -5.13 -5.11 -9.35
N PRO A 113 -5.81 -5.97 -10.14
CA PRO A 113 -5.33 -6.38 -11.44
C PRO A 113 -5.47 -5.23 -12.44
N GLY A 114 -4.53 -5.13 -13.38
CA GLY A 114 -4.52 -4.08 -14.38
C GLY A 114 -3.52 -4.37 -15.49
N LYS A 115 -3.14 -3.32 -16.21
CA LYS A 115 -2.25 -3.38 -17.35
C LYS A 115 -1.23 -2.27 -17.31
N ILE A 116 -0.03 -2.54 -17.84
CA ILE A 116 0.97 -1.51 -18.08
C ILE A 116 0.74 -0.90 -19.45
N VAL A 117 0.67 0.42 -19.49
CA VAL A 117 0.41 1.21 -20.70
C VAL A 117 1.40 2.35 -20.82
N LEU A 118 1.45 2.98 -21.99
CA LEU A 118 2.15 4.24 -22.14
C LEU A 118 1.57 5.30 -21.18
N PRO A 119 2.40 6.19 -20.63
CA PRO A 119 1.98 7.10 -19.58
C PRO A 119 0.86 8.02 -20.05
N ARG A 120 -0.22 8.11 -19.26
CA ARG A 120 -1.33 9.05 -19.43
C ARG A 120 -1.67 9.73 -18.12
N GLY A 121 -2.30 10.90 -18.21
CA GLY A 121 -2.64 11.71 -17.04
C GLY A 121 -1.45 12.45 -16.39
N PRO A 122 -1.72 13.23 -15.33
CA PRO A 122 -0.70 13.99 -14.61
C PRO A 122 0.31 13.10 -13.86
N PRO A 123 1.62 13.37 -13.92
CA PRO A 123 2.65 12.59 -13.21
C PRO A 123 2.74 12.99 -11.73
N ALA A 124 1.65 12.85 -10.99
CA ALA A 124 1.53 13.35 -9.63
C ALA A 124 2.02 12.35 -8.56
N PHE A 125 1.91 11.04 -8.81
CA PHE A 125 2.18 10.02 -7.79
C PHE A 125 2.67 8.69 -8.37
N GLY A 126 3.95 8.39 -8.13
CA GLY A 126 4.53 7.08 -8.42
C GLY A 126 4.35 6.63 -9.88
N TRP A 127 3.84 5.40 -10.04
CA TRP A 127 3.61 4.74 -11.32
C TRP A 127 2.16 4.84 -11.80
N ASP A 128 1.34 5.69 -11.17
CA ASP A 128 -0.10 5.79 -11.47
C ASP A 128 -0.37 6.09 -12.96
N ALA A 129 0.52 6.84 -13.63
CA ALA A 129 0.38 7.19 -15.04
C ALA A 129 0.55 6.01 -16.01
N ILE A 130 1.20 4.91 -15.58
CA ILE A 130 1.47 3.74 -16.44
C ILE A 130 0.63 2.53 -16.07
N PHE A 131 -0.17 2.59 -14.99
CA PHE A 131 -1.03 1.49 -14.57
C PHE A 131 -2.49 1.78 -14.91
N GLU A 132 -3.03 1.02 -15.86
CA GLU A 132 -4.42 1.09 -16.31
C GLU A 132 -5.32 0.09 -15.59
N TYR A 133 -6.46 0.59 -15.12
CA TYR A 133 -7.59 -0.18 -14.62
C TYR A 133 -8.84 0.20 -15.44
N GLU A 134 -9.44 -0.79 -16.12
CA GLU A 134 -10.69 -0.63 -16.88
C GLU A 134 -10.72 0.58 -17.83
N GLY A 135 -9.62 0.83 -18.56
CA GLY A 135 -9.53 1.86 -19.60
C GLY A 135 -9.02 3.23 -19.13
N GLN A 136 -8.81 3.43 -17.84
CA GLN A 136 -8.20 4.65 -17.29
C GLN A 136 -6.94 4.32 -16.49
N THR A 137 -5.90 5.13 -16.63
CA THR A 137 -4.75 5.07 -15.72
C THR A 137 -5.13 5.62 -14.35
N PHE A 138 -4.46 5.17 -13.29
CA PHE A 138 -4.69 5.74 -11.95
C PHE A 138 -4.43 7.25 -11.90
N ALA A 139 -3.55 7.77 -12.75
CA ALA A 139 -3.30 9.21 -12.84
C ALA A 139 -4.46 9.97 -13.48
N GLU A 140 -5.22 9.34 -14.38
CA GLU A 140 -6.42 9.92 -15.01
C GLU A 140 -7.64 9.90 -14.07
N MET A 141 -7.62 9.07 -13.03
CA MET A 141 -8.74 8.93 -12.10
C MET A 141 -8.77 10.04 -11.04
N ASP A 142 -9.98 10.50 -10.72
CA ASP A 142 -10.21 11.26 -9.50
C ASP A 142 -9.84 10.44 -8.26
N LYS A 143 -9.27 11.09 -7.24
CA LYS A 143 -8.82 10.43 -6.00
C LYS A 143 -9.93 9.61 -5.33
N THR A 144 -11.16 10.12 -5.33
CA THR A 144 -12.32 9.44 -4.74
C THR A 144 -12.69 8.16 -5.49
N GLU A 145 -12.62 8.16 -6.82
CA GLU A 145 -12.91 6.99 -7.63
C GLU A 145 -11.79 5.95 -7.53
N LYS A 146 -10.53 6.39 -7.58
CA LYS A 146 -9.37 5.53 -7.32
C LYS A 146 -9.49 4.83 -5.96
N ASN A 147 -9.86 5.56 -4.90
CA ASN A 147 -10.00 5.00 -3.56
C ASN A 147 -11.10 3.93 -3.45
N LYS A 148 -12.08 3.85 -4.36
CA LYS A 148 -13.06 2.76 -4.36
C LYS A 148 -12.49 1.44 -4.86
N ILE A 149 -11.47 1.48 -5.72
CA ILE A 149 -10.98 0.30 -6.46
C ILE A 149 -9.53 -0.07 -6.17
N SER A 150 -8.76 0.82 -5.53
CA SER A 150 -7.32 0.65 -5.38
C SER A 150 -6.92 -0.54 -4.53
N HIS A 151 -5.74 -1.08 -4.82
CA HIS A 151 -5.06 -2.09 -4.01
C HIS A 151 -4.90 -1.63 -2.55
N ARG A 152 -4.61 -0.34 -2.31
CA ARG A 152 -4.53 0.25 -0.97
C ARG A 152 -5.87 0.22 -0.24
N SER A 153 -6.97 0.65 -0.87
CA SER A 153 -8.28 0.64 -0.20
C SER A 153 -8.78 -0.76 0.08
N ARG A 154 -8.53 -1.72 -0.82
CA ARG A 154 -8.80 -3.15 -0.58
C ARG A 154 -8.03 -3.69 0.63
N ALA A 155 -6.79 -3.28 0.82
CA ALA A 155 -5.98 -3.67 1.98
C ALA A 155 -6.54 -3.05 3.28
N LEU A 156 -6.85 -1.75 3.25
CA LEU A 156 -7.38 -1.02 4.40
C LEU A 156 -8.79 -1.45 4.78
N ALA A 157 -9.63 -1.87 3.83
CA ALA A 157 -10.94 -2.44 4.13
C ALA A 157 -10.83 -3.73 4.96
N LYS A 158 -9.82 -4.58 4.69
CA LYS A 158 -9.53 -5.77 5.50
C LYS A 158 -9.06 -5.38 6.90
N LEU A 159 -8.20 -4.36 7.00
CA LEU A 159 -7.77 -3.81 8.28
C LEU A 159 -8.97 -3.30 9.08
N GLN A 160 -9.84 -2.48 8.49
CA GLN A 160 -11.03 -1.94 9.16
C GLN A 160 -11.99 -3.04 9.63
N ALA A 161 -12.23 -4.07 8.81
CA ALA A 161 -13.02 -5.22 9.21
C ALA A 161 -12.41 -5.91 10.44
N TRP A 162 -11.10 -6.16 10.40
CA TRP A 162 -10.39 -6.77 11.52
C TRP A 162 -10.47 -5.91 12.80
N PHE A 163 -10.30 -4.59 12.71
CA PHE A 163 -10.43 -3.69 13.87
C PHE A 163 -11.84 -3.73 14.49
N LYS A 164 -12.89 -3.87 13.68
CA LYS A 164 -14.28 -4.00 14.15
C LYS A 164 -14.53 -5.31 14.88
N ASP A 165 -13.93 -6.41 14.42
CA ASP A 165 -14.06 -7.73 15.04
C ASP A 165 -13.33 -7.83 16.40
N GLN A 166 -12.47 -6.86 16.73
CA GLN A 166 -11.67 -6.80 17.95
C GLN A 166 -12.26 -5.86 19.03
N GLN A 167 -13.47 -5.31 18.79
CA GLN A 167 -14.27 -4.55 19.75
C GLN A 167 -15.24 -5.48 20.50
#